data_AF-A0AAU7SUW6-F1
#
_entry.id   AF-A0AAU7SUW6-F1
#
_cell.length_a   1.000
_cell.length_b   1.000
_cell.length_c   1.000
_cell.angle_alpha   90.00
_cell.angle_beta   90.00
_cell.angle_gamma   90.00
#
_symmetry.space_group_name_H-M   'P 1'
#
loop_
_entity.id
_entity.type
_entity.pdbx_description
1 polymer ?
#
loop_
_entity_poly.entity_id
_entity_poly.type
_entity_poly.pdbx_seq_one_letter_code
_entity_poly.pdbx_strand_id
1 'polypeptide(L)'
;MTTSIYPCLWFGKNAKAACEWYYSSLPYSHMIATNEYTAKAKIIECENQTEIDYDWNSITLKGIESQSSWCKDQFGVSWKIHPENLGEIVKQNSHAQATLFKMKKLLIDDLIHA
;
A
#
# COMPACT_ATOMS: atom_id res chain seq x y z
N MET A 1 -13.58 -3.78 37.35
CA MET A 1 -13.28 -4.09 35.93
C MET A 1 -11.78 -4.06 35.77
N THR A 2 -11.16 -5.14 35.31
CA THR A 2 -9.72 -5.20 35.01
C THR A 2 -9.52 -4.90 33.54
N THR A 3 -8.89 -3.77 33.23
CA THR A 3 -8.47 -3.45 31.86
C THR A 3 -7.14 -4.13 31.60
N SER A 4 -7.11 -5.10 30.68
CA SER A 4 -5.85 -5.70 30.22
C SER A 4 -5.12 -4.72 29.31
N ILE A 5 -3.86 -4.45 29.60
CA ILE A 5 -2.95 -3.66 28.77
C ILE A 5 -2.10 -4.64 27.97
N TYR A 6 -2.07 -4.48 26.65
CA TYR A 6 -1.28 -5.32 25.75
C TYR A 6 -0.10 -4.52 25.18
N PRO A 7 1.16 -4.94 25.41
CA PRO A 7 2.32 -4.28 24.80
C PRO A 7 2.37 -4.56 23.28
N CYS A 8 2.54 -3.50 22.49
CA CYS A 8 2.74 -3.58 21.04
C CYS A 8 4.23 -3.42 20.70
N LEU A 9 4.85 -4.45 20.13
CA LEU A 9 6.26 -4.47 19.75
C LEU A 9 6.40 -4.41 18.23
N TRP A 10 7.28 -3.52 17.73
CA TRP A 10 7.58 -3.40 16.30
C TRP A 10 8.91 -4.06 15.97
N PHE A 11 8.94 -4.79 14.86
CA PHE A 11 10.11 -5.49 14.33
C PHE A 11 10.25 -5.16 12.84
N GLY A 12 11.47 -5.16 12.30
CA GLY A 12 11.71 -4.83 10.89
C GLY A 12 11.13 -5.87 9.92
N LYS A 13 11.73 -7.06 9.88
CA LYS A 13 11.29 -8.18 9.02
C LYS A 13 11.27 -9.53 9.74
N ASN A 14 11.49 -9.51 11.06
CA ASN A 14 11.73 -10.69 11.89
C ASN A 14 10.68 -10.84 13.00
N ALA A 15 9.51 -10.20 12.90
CA ALA A 15 8.44 -10.30 13.90
C ALA A 15 8.05 -11.76 14.19
N LYS A 16 7.94 -12.57 13.12
CA LYS A 16 7.62 -14.00 13.23
C LYS A 16 8.71 -14.78 13.98
N ALA A 17 9.97 -14.64 13.55
CA ALA A 17 11.10 -15.31 14.20
C ALA A 17 11.28 -14.87 15.67
N ALA A 18 11.03 -13.60 15.98
CA ALA A 18 11.06 -13.10 17.35
C ALA A 18 9.93 -13.73 18.20
N CYS A 19 8.70 -13.79 17.66
CA CYS A 19 7.58 -14.45 18.29
C CYS A 19 7.89 -15.94 18.56
N GLU A 20 8.48 -16.62 17.57
CA GLU A 20 8.91 -18.02 17.67
C GLU A 20 9.94 -18.24 18.77
N TRP A 21 10.93 -17.36 18.84
CA TRP A 21 11.92 -17.40 19.91
C TRP A 21 11.30 -17.13 21.29
N TYR A 22 10.38 -16.16 21.41
CA TYR A 22 9.73 -15.86 22.68
C TYR A 22 8.95 -17.04 23.23
N TYR A 23 8.10 -17.69 22.42
CA TYR A 23 7.33 -18.81 22.93
C TYR A 23 8.18 -20.05 23.21
N SER A 24 9.31 -20.21 22.51
CA SER A 24 10.27 -21.28 22.80
C SER A 24 11.08 -21.03 24.07
N SER A 25 11.32 -19.76 24.43
CA SER A 25 12.24 -19.39 25.52
C SER A 25 11.52 -19.11 26.83
N LEU A 26 10.25 -18.71 26.78
CA LEU A 26 9.45 -18.35 27.94
C LEU A 26 8.47 -19.49 28.30
N PRO A 27 8.57 -20.09 29.50
CA PRO A 27 7.85 -21.32 29.83
C PRO A 27 6.31 -21.16 29.95
N TYR A 28 5.80 -19.93 30.03
CA TYR A 28 4.37 -19.62 30.19
C TYR A 28 3.77 -18.84 29.02
N SER A 29 4.49 -18.72 27.91
CA SER A 29 3.98 -18.06 26.73
C SER A 29 3.38 -19.04 25.74
N HIS A 30 2.34 -18.58 25.05
CA HIS A 30 1.72 -19.30 23.95
C HIS A 30 1.24 -18.28 22.92
N MET A 31 1.22 -18.71 21.67
CA MET A 31 0.69 -17.90 20.58
C MET A 31 -0.85 -18.01 20.56
N ILE A 32 -1.53 -16.89 20.81
CA ILE A 32 -3.00 -16.86 20.88
C ILE A 32 -3.63 -16.76 19.48
N ALA A 33 -3.02 -15.95 18.61
CA ALA A 33 -3.43 -15.80 17.22
C ALA A 33 -2.25 -15.29 16.37
N THR A 34 -2.24 -15.64 15.08
CA THR A 34 -1.38 -14.98 14.09
C THR A 34 -2.26 -14.18 13.16
N ASN A 35 -1.82 -12.97 12.83
CA ASN A 35 -2.40 -12.18 11.77
C ASN A 35 -1.26 -11.77 10.83
N GLU A 36 -1.21 -12.38 9.65
CA GLU A 36 -0.32 -11.94 8.59
C GLU A 36 -0.90 -10.68 7.93
N TYR A 37 -0.79 -9.54 8.60
CA TYR A 37 -0.87 -8.23 7.92
C TYR A 37 0.39 -8.06 7.06
N THR A 38 0.55 -8.91 6.05
CA THR A 38 1.45 -8.59 4.95
C THR A 38 0.71 -7.57 4.09
N ALA A 39 0.91 -6.29 4.38
CA ALA A 39 0.52 -5.23 3.45
C ALA A 39 1.39 -5.37 2.19
N LYS A 40 1.05 -6.32 1.31
CA LYS A 40 1.75 -6.52 0.03
C LYS A 40 1.36 -5.45 -0.98
N ALA A 41 0.16 -4.89 -0.82
CA ALA A 41 -0.42 -3.87 -1.67
C ALA A 41 -1.27 -2.91 -0.83
N LYS A 42 -1.07 -1.61 -0.99
CA LYS A 42 -1.91 -0.56 -0.39
C LYS A 42 -2.42 0.37 -1.49
N ILE A 43 -3.66 0.84 -1.33
CA ILE A 43 -4.30 1.78 -2.25
C ILE A 43 -4.32 3.15 -1.57
N ILE A 44 -3.92 4.18 -2.32
CA ILE A 44 -4.05 5.59 -1.95
C ILE A 44 -4.99 6.21 -2.98
N GLU A 45 -6.10 6.73 -2.49
CA GLU A 45 -7.06 7.49 -3.27
C GLU A 45 -6.77 8.98 -3.04
N CYS A 46 -6.70 9.74 -4.13
CA CYS A 46 -6.33 11.15 -4.11
C CYS A 46 -7.46 12.00 -4.71
N GLU A 47 -7.66 13.21 -4.20
CA GLU A 47 -8.70 14.11 -4.72
C GLU A 47 -8.27 14.78 -6.04
N ASN A 48 -6.96 14.98 -6.23
CA ASN A 48 -6.43 15.79 -7.32
C ASN A 48 -5.02 15.34 -7.74
N GLN A 49 -4.54 15.89 -8.87
CA GLN A 49 -3.23 15.53 -9.45
C GLN A 49 -2.05 15.89 -8.52
N THR A 50 -2.17 16.95 -7.72
CA THR A 50 -1.10 17.39 -6.81
C THR A 50 -0.82 16.33 -5.75
N GLU A 51 -1.87 15.73 -5.19
CA GLU A 51 -1.74 14.63 -4.23
C GLU A 51 -1.15 13.37 -4.87
N ILE A 52 -1.62 13.02 -6.07
CA ILE A 52 -1.07 11.89 -6.83
C ILE A 52 0.43 12.09 -7.04
N ASP A 53 0.84 13.29 -7.45
CA ASP A 53 2.24 13.62 -7.68
C ASP A 53 3.04 13.59 -6.37
N TYR A 54 2.50 14.12 -5.29
CA TYR A 54 3.14 14.11 -3.98
C TYR A 54 3.41 12.69 -3.49
N ASP A 55 2.39 11.83 -3.45
CA ASP A 55 2.52 10.45 -2.97
C ASP A 55 3.38 9.62 -3.92
N TRP A 56 3.20 9.77 -5.24
CA TRP A 56 4.00 9.04 -6.23
C TRP A 56 5.47 9.37 -6.08
N ASN A 57 5.82 10.66 -6.05
CA ASN A 57 7.19 11.10 -5.94
C ASN A 57 7.79 10.68 -4.59
N SER A 58 7.01 10.75 -3.51
CA SER A 58 7.47 10.35 -2.16
C SER A 58 7.85 8.88 -2.09
N ILE A 59 7.03 8.01 -2.68
CA ILE A 59 7.26 6.56 -2.67
C ILE A 59 8.39 6.18 -3.64
N THR A 60 8.39 6.78 -4.83
CA THR A 60 9.35 6.45 -5.89
C THR A 60 10.73 7.10 -5.69
N LEU A 61 10.86 8.11 -4.82
CA LEU A 61 12.14 8.74 -4.45
C LEU A 61 13.21 7.72 -4.03
N LYS A 62 12.81 6.68 -3.31
CA LYS A 62 13.68 5.54 -2.93
C LYS A 62 13.12 4.19 -3.38
N GLY A 63 12.03 4.24 -4.13
CA GLY A 63 11.27 3.09 -4.57
C GLY A 63 11.49 2.79 -6.05
N ILE A 64 10.55 2.05 -6.62
CA ILE A 64 10.51 1.76 -8.05
C ILE A 64 9.12 2.03 -8.61
N GLU A 65 9.08 2.66 -9.78
CA GLU A 65 7.85 2.82 -10.55
C GLU A 65 7.41 1.48 -11.14
N SER A 66 6.09 1.29 -11.24
CA SER A 66 5.45 0.20 -11.96
C SER A 66 4.38 0.76 -12.90
N GLN A 67 3.77 -0.10 -13.70
CA GLN A 67 2.73 0.29 -14.65
C GLN A 67 1.38 0.53 -13.98
N SER A 68 0.52 1.31 -14.64
CA SER A 68 -0.90 1.45 -14.31
C SER A 68 -1.15 1.95 -12.88
N SER A 69 -0.43 3.01 -12.52
CA SER A 69 -0.47 3.69 -11.23
C SER A 69 0.03 2.88 -10.04
N TRP A 70 0.79 1.82 -10.30
CA TRP A 70 1.51 1.08 -9.26
C TRP A 70 2.93 1.60 -9.08
N CYS A 71 3.42 1.56 -7.86
CA CYS A 71 4.83 1.69 -7.52
C CYS A 71 5.15 0.76 -6.34
N LYS A 72 6.44 0.60 -6.02
CA LYS A 72 6.87 -0.05 -4.78
C LYS A 72 7.80 0.86 -4.00
N ASP A 73 7.68 0.86 -2.69
CA ASP A 73 8.61 1.58 -1.84
C ASP A 73 9.96 0.85 -1.69
N GLN A 74 10.91 1.50 -1.01
CA GLN A 74 12.24 0.95 -0.72
C GLN A 74 12.25 -0.36 0.08
N PHE A 75 11.12 -0.75 0.68
CA PHE A 75 10.99 -1.97 1.48
C PHE A 75 10.32 -3.10 0.69
N GLY A 76 9.82 -2.82 -0.51
CA GLY A 76 9.18 -3.78 -1.42
C GLY A 76 7.66 -3.86 -1.28
N VAL A 77 7.04 -2.93 -0.54
CA VAL A 77 5.57 -2.85 -0.44
C VAL A 77 5.03 -2.22 -1.72
N SER A 78 3.97 -2.80 -2.30
CA SER A 78 3.33 -2.24 -3.49
C SER A 78 2.28 -1.20 -3.11
N TRP A 79 2.19 -0.14 -3.90
CA TRP A 79 1.28 0.98 -3.70
C TRP A 79 0.58 1.29 -5.01
N LYS A 80 -0.74 1.44 -4.99
CA LYS A 80 -1.53 1.94 -6.12
C LYS A 80 -2.04 3.32 -5.77
N ILE A 81 -1.69 4.33 -6.56
CA ILE A 81 -2.09 5.72 -6.34
C ILE A 81 -3.03 6.12 -7.46
N HIS A 82 -4.26 6.50 -7.16
CA HIS A 82 -5.23 6.86 -8.20
C HIS A 82 -6.25 7.88 -7.68
N PRO A 83 -6.99 8.57 -8.57
CA PRO A 83 -8.00 9.50 -8.10
C PRO A 83 -9.19 8.75 -7.50
N GLU A 84 -9.86 9.36 -6.53
CA GLU A 84 -11.07 8.80 -5.89
C GLU A 84 -12.17 8.50 -6.93
N ASN A 85 -12.34 9.38 -7.91
CA ASN A 85 -13.34 9.26 -8.96
C ASN A 85 -12.88 8.41 -10.17
N LEU A 86 -11.80 7.61 -10.06
CA LEU A 86 -11.31 6.78 -11.18
C LEU A 86 -12.41 5.92 -11.81
N GLY A 87 -13.29 5.35 -10.98
CA GLY A 87 -14.40 4.52 -11.46
C GLY A 87 -15.43 5.28 -12.29
N GLU A 88 -15.62 6.57 -12.04
CA GLU A 88 -16.51 7.44 -12.82
C GLU A 88 -15.85 7.85 -14.13
N ILE A 89 -14.57 8.23 -14.08
CA ILE A 89 -13.78 8.59 -15.27
C ILE A 89 -13.78 7.44 -16.29
N VAL A 90 -13.53 6.20 -15.83
CA VAL A 90 -13.53 5.01 -16.70
C VAL A 90 -14.94 4.68 -17.26
N LYS A 91 -16.01 5.00 -16.53
CA LYS A 91 -17.38 4.84 -17.02
C LYS A 91 -17.74 5.89 -18.07
N GLN A 92 -17.23 7.11 -17.93
CA GLN A 92 -17.53 8.24 -18.83
C GLN A 92 -16.69 8.22 -20.10
N ASN A 93 -15.43 7.77 -20.02
CA ASN A 93 -14.53 7.63 -21.16
C ASN A 93 -14.07 6.17 -21.31
N SER A 94 -14.55 5.49 -22.35
CA SER A 94 -14.20 4.10 -22.66
C SER A 94 -12.72 3.90 -23.03
N HIS A 95 -12.01 4.95 -23.44
CA HIS A 95 -10.57 4.90 -23.73
C HIS A 95 -9.72 5.12 -22.48
N ALA A 96 -10.27 5.66 -21.39
CA ALA A 96 -9.52 5.94 -20.16
C ALA A 96 -8.82 4.69 -19.62
N GLN A 97 -9.48 3.53 -19.66
CA GLN A 97 -8.86 2.28 -19.21
C GLN A 97 -7.65 1.88 -20.07
N ALA A 98 -7.74 2.06 -21.39
CA ALA A 98 -6.63 1.78 -22.30
C ALA A 98 -5.47 2.77 -22.10
N THR A 99 -5.79 4.04 -21.83
CA THR A 99 -4.80 5.08 -21.52
C THR A 99 -4.08 4.79 -20.20
N LEU A 100 -4.81 4.35 -19.16
CA LEU A 100 -4.24 3.91 -17.88
C LEU A 100 -3.19 2.80 -18.04
N PHE A 101 -3.44 1.84 -18.93
CA PHE A 101 -2.50 0.74 -19.17
C PHE A 101 -1.19 1.18 -19.86
N LYS A 102 -1.19 2.32 -20.56
CA LYS A 102 -0.02 2.84 -21.27
C LYS A 102 0.90 3.69 -20.38
N MET A 103 0.41 4.12 -19.22
CA MET A 103 1.15 5.00 -18.31
C MET A 103 1.71 4.27 -17.09
N LYS A 104 2.77 4.82 -16.51
CA LYS A 104 3.30 4.41 -15.21
C LYS A 104 2.58 5.16 -14.09
N LYS A 105 2.86 6.47 -13.98
CA LYS A 105 2.13 7.40 -13.12
C LYS A 105 0.83 7.82 -13.80
N LEU A 106 -0.23 7.94 -13.02
CA LEU A 106 -1.53 8.41 -13.48
C LEU A 106 -1.53 9.92 -13.72
N LEU A 107 -2.08 10.34 -14.87
CA LEU A 107 -2.42 11.73 -15.16
C LEU A 107 -3.94 11.84 -15.35
N ILE A 108 -4.62 12.61 -14.49
CA ILE A 108 -6.10 12.69 -14.48
C ILE A 108 -6.61 13.27 -15.80
N ASP A 109 -5.99 14.36 -16.27
CA ASP A 109 -6.39 15.03 -17.52
C ASP A 109 -6.28 14.09 -18.72
N ASP A 110 -5.24 13.27 -18.80
CA ASP A 110 -5.05 12.28 -19.87
C ASP A 110 -6.14 11.21 -19.87
N LEU A 111 -6.70 10.86 -18.71
CA LEU A 111 -7.81 9.90 -18.63
C LEU A 111 -9.14 10.53 -19.06
N ILE A 112 -9.35 11.80 -18.73
CA ILE A 112 -10.56 12.54 -19.10
C ILE A 112 -10.56 12.78 -20.62
N HIS A 113 -9.41 13.11 -21.20
CA HIS A 113 -9.25 13.50 -22.61
C HIS A 113 -8.69 12.39 -23.53
N ALA A 114 -8.64 11.14 -23.04
CA ALA A 114 -8.20 9.95 -23.79
C ALA A 114 -8.99 9.65 -25.06
#